data_AF-A0A7U9E0E6-F1
#
_entry.id   AF-A0A7U9E0E6-F1
#
_cell.length_a   1.000
_cell.length_b   1.000
_cell.length_c   1.000
_cell.angle_alpha   90.00
_cell.angle_beta   90.00
_cell.angle_gamma   90.00
#
_symmetry.space_group_name_H-M   'P 1'
#
loop_
_entity.id
_entity.type
_entity.pdbx_description
1 polymer ?
#
loop_
_entity_poly.entity_id
_entity_poly.type
_entity_poly.pdbx_seq_one_letter_code
_entity_poly.pdbx_strand_id
1 'polypeptide(L)'
;MHRKRLAAAVLLAAALTGALAPVAAAHPGRPGHPGAVQRQLDLLTARDGVPGALAYDGRTTRTSGVADLESGRAMTDERGRFRLASDTKAFTATAVLRLVADGRLGLGDRAGSYVPQLADSPLTVRQLLKQTSGLPEYSALVDWTRPGTPEEYLALALDAEPVFEPGTDWGYSNTNYLVLGMVIDEVSGVGFRTYVERTILRPLHLDDTYWPAPGELDLRGVHARNYGVHPAHPQDGRVDVTELPGYEFGASGGLVSTPVDLNAFWDGLFGGRLLPGWAVRLMTRDTTDIGGRDVYPAGSRYGYGVASIPLSCGGVYWGHGGDLPGGSVGGGRATGGRGTVTVYTTTWAAEGDSLRHLQGTVDAALCAKRR
;
A
#
# COMPACT_ATOMS: atom_id res chain seq x y z
N MET A 1 58.67 -13.07 54.07
CA MET A 1 59.82 -12.93 53.14
C MET A 1 59.22 -12.88 51.73
N HIS A 2 59.38 -11.94 50.81
CA HIS A 2 60.18 -10.73 50.56
C HIS A 2 59.23 -9.70 49.90
N ARG A 3 59.12 -8.45 50.38
CA ARG A 3 59.92 -7.25 50.05
C ARG A 3 59.75 -6.67 48.64
N LYS A 4 59.12 -5.49 48.62
CA LYS A 4 59.20 -4.33 47.69
C LYS A 4 60.48 -4.22 46.85
N ARG A 5 60.38 -3.63 45.66
CA ARG A 5 61.11 -2.40 45.25
C ARG A 5 60.64 -1.80 43.90
N LEU A 6 60.54 -0.47 43.89
CA LEU A 6 60.34 0.45 42.78
C LEU A 6 61.67 0.76 42.05
N ALA A 7 61.53 1.46 40.90
CA ALA A 7 62.49 2.31 40.16
C ALA A 7 63.34 1.61 39.07
N ALA A 8 63.70 2.20 37.92
CA ALA A 8 63.31 3.39 37.14
C ALA A 8 64.14 3.38 35.81
N ALA A 9 63.74 4.21 34.83
CA ALA A 9 64.46 4.61 33.60
C ALA A 9 64.40 3.62 32.41
N VAL A 10 64.20 4.02 31.15
CA VAL A 10 64.74 5.18 30.41
C VAL A 10 63.73 5.66 29.33
N LEU A 11 63.66 6.98 29.16
CA LEU A 11 63.05 7.67 28.01
C LEU A 11 63.88 7.45 26.74
N LEU A 12 63.24 7.04 25.64
CA LEU A 12 63.67 7.44 24.31
C LEU A 12 62.43 7.82 23.49
N ALA A 13 62.37 9.11 23.16
CA ALA A 13 61.44 9.68 22.20
C ALA A 13 61.83 9.22 20.79
N ALA A 14 60.86 8.67 20.05
CA ALA A 14 60.90 8.61 18.61
C ALA A 14 59.60 9.19 18.08
N ALA A 15 59.71 10.37 17.48
CA ALA A 15 58.63 11.02 16.76
C ALA A 15 58.32 10.21 15.49
N LEU A 16 57.10 9.69 15.39
CA LEU A 16 56.49 9.25 14.14
C LEU A 16 55.16 9.98 14.04
N THR A 17 55.16 11.04 13.24
CA THR A 17 53.98 11.76 12.77
C THR A 17 53.15 10.82 11.88
N GLY A 18 52.28 10.03 12.52
CA GLY A 18 51.17 9.36 11.85
C GLY A 18 49.96 10.29 11.84
N ALA A 19 49.57 10.78 10.67
CA ALA A 19 48.35 11.54 10.49
C ALA A 19 47.15 10.68 10.90
N LEU A 20 46.60 10.94 12.09
CA LEU A 20 45.29 10.45 12.49
C LEU A 20 44.26 11.20 11.63
N ALA A 21 43.82 10.56 10.55
CA ALA A 21 42.58 10.95 9.90
C ALA A 21 41.47 10.88 10.96
N PRO A 22 40.64 11.92 11.12
CA PRO A 22 39.53 11.84 12.04
C PRO A 22 38.60 10.73 11.55
N VAL A 23 38.36 9.74 12.40
CA VAL A 23 37.24 8.81 12.24
C VAL A 23 36.00 9.66 12.32
N ALA A 24 35.45 10.01 11.16
CA ALA A 24 34.19 10.72 11.08
C ALA A 24 33.12 9.82 11.69
N ALA A 25 32.65 10.19 12.88
CA ALA A 25 31.49 9.59 13.50
C ALA A 25 30.33 9.68 12.49
N ALA A 26 29.86 8.52 12.02
CA ALA A 26 28.71 8.41 11.14
C ALA A 26 27.51 9.07 11.82
N HIS A 27 27.15 10.26 11.35
CA HIS A 27 25.93 10.91 11.78
C HIS A 27 24.74 10.09 11.26
N PRO A 28 23.68 9.88 12.06
CA PRO A 28 22.43 9.33 11.53
C PRO A 28 21.97 10.28 10.41
N GLY A 29 21.98 9.78 9.18
CA GLY A 29 21.79 10.60 7.99
C GLY A 29 20.48 11.36 8.05
N ARG A 30 20.53 12.67 7.81
CA ARG A 30 19.35 13.51 7.63
C ARG A 30 18.43 12.91 6.55
N PRO A 31 17.10 12.77 6.80
CA PRO A 31 16.15 12.37 5.77
C PRO A 31 16.17 13.46 4.68
N GLY A 32 16.56 13.06 3.47
CA GLY A 32 16.69 13.98 2.33
C GLY A 32 17.91 13.77 1.40
N HIS A 33 18.80 12.82 1.69
CA HIS A 33 19.88 12.45 0.76
C HIS A 33 19.43 11.37 -0.24
N PRO A 34 19.85 11.41 -1.52
CA PRO A 34 19.60 10.34 -2.49
C PRO A 34 19.98 8.94 -1.98
N GLY A 35 21.00 8.83 -1.12
CA GLY A 35 21.36 7.55 -0.49
C GLY A 35 20.34 7.02 0.53
N ALA A 36 19.41 7.85 1.02
CA ALA A 36 18.46 7.43 2.04
C ALA A 36 17.41 6.44 1.53
N VAL A 37 16.90 6.65 0.31
CA VAL A 37 15.96 5.71 -0.33
C VAL A 37 16.66 4.37 -0.56
N GLN A 38 17.87 4.38 -1.14
CA GLN A 38 18.61 3.14 -1.40
C GLN A 38 18.90 2.37 -0.11
N ARG A 39 19.32 3.07 0.95
CA ARG A 39 19.59 2.42 2.24
C ARG A 39 18.36 1.71 2.81
N GLN A 40 17.16 2.27 2.67
CA GLN A 40 15.94 1.61 3.15
C GLN A 40 15.60 0.37 2.31
N LEU A 41 15.76 0.44 0.98
CA LEU A 41 15.63 -0.73 0.11
C LEU A 41 16.65 -1.83 0.44
N ASP A 42 17.89 -1.46 0.77
CA ASP A 42 18.92 -2.41 1.15
C ASP A 42 18.65 -3.04 2.52
N LEU A 43 17.99 -2.33 3.45
CA LEU A 43 17.57 -2.91 4.73
C LEU A 43 16.47 -3.96 4.52
N LEU A 44 15.49 -3.69 3.65
CA LEU A 44 14.45 -4.65 3.28
C LEU A 44 15.08 -5.96 2.81
N THR A 45 16.06 -5.90 1.92
CA THR A 45 16.65 -7.11 1.31
C THR A 45 17.71 -7.78 2.17
N ALA A 46 18.58 -7.00 2.82
CA ALA A 46 19.71 -7.54 3.59
C ALA A 46 19.37 -7.91 5.04
N ARG A 47 18.27 -7.39 5.60
CA ARG A 47 17.88 -7.62 7.01
C ARG A 47 16.52 -8.24 7.17
N ASP A 48 15.53 -7.81 6.37
CA ASP A 48 14.14 -8.21 6.59
C ASP A 48 13.74 -9.44 5.74
N GLY A 49 14.67 -9.97 4.95
CA GLY A 49 14.44 -11.17 4.15
C GLY A 49 13.54 -10.95 2.93
N VAL A 50 13.40 -9.71 2.46
CA VAL A 50 12.71 -9.36 1.21
C VAL A 50 13.57 -9.77 0.01
N PRO A 51 13.09 -10.63 -0.92
CA PRO A 51 13.91 -11.04 -2.06
C PRO A 51 14.27 -9.89 -3.00
N GLY A 52 13.32 -9.01 -3.29
CA GLY A 52 13.48 -7.86 -4.15
C GLY A 52 12.58 -6.70 -3.72
N ALA A 53 13.11 -5.48 -3.83
CA ALA A 53 12.40 -4.26 -3.50
C ALA A 53 12.67 -3.17 -4.55
N LEU A 54 11.66 -2.36 -4.85
CA LEU A 54 11.72 -1.25 -5.78
C LEU A 54 11.11 0.01 -5.18
N ALA A 55 11.67 1.17 -5.52
CA ALA A 55 11.03 2.48 -5.33
C ALA A 55 11.11 3.31 -6.63
N TYR A 56 10.00 3.95 -7.00
CA TYR A 56 9.91 4.84 -8.15
C TYR A 56 9.27 6.18 -7.75
N ASP A 57 10.02 7.28 -7.89
CA ASP A 57 9.63 8.64 -7.47
C ASP A 57 9.05 9.52 -8.60
N GLY A 58 8.68 8.88 -9.72
CA GLY A 58 8.24 9.57 -10.94
C GLY A 58 9.37 10.00 -11.87
N ARG A 59 10.64 9.79 -11.48
CA ARG A 59 11.81 10.12 -12.30
C ARG A 59 12.88 9.05 -12.27
N THR A 60 13.11 8.45 -11.11
CA THR A 60 14.21 7.52 -10.86
C THR A 60 13.65 6.25 -10.25
N THR A 61 14.06 5.13 -10.83
CA THR A 61 13.85 3.80 -10.28
C THR A 61 15.06 3.39 -9.46
N ARG A 62 14.82 2.91 -8.26
CA ARG A 62 15.83 2.34 -7.38
C ARG A 62 15.37 0.95 -6.99
N THR A 63 16.32 0.02 -6.96
CA THR A 63 16.03 -1.36 -6.64
C THR A 63 17.06 -1.92 -5.68
N SER A 64 16.68 -2.99 -5.00
CA SER A 64 17.58 -3.84 -4.22
C SER A 64 17.11 -5.29 -4.35
N GLY A 65 18.03 -6.25 -4.30
CA GLY A 65 17.72 -7.67 -4.42
C GLY A 65 17.36 -8.11 -5.85
N VAL A 66 16.56 -9.17 -5.94
CA VAL A 66 16.26 -9.91 -7.18
C VAL A 66 14.76 -10.03 -7.43
N ALA A 67 14.38 -10.07 -8.70
CA ALA A 67 13.02 -10.37 -9.14
C ALA A 67 12.71 -11.88 -9.10
N ASP A 68 13.72 -12.73 -8.97
CA ASP A 68 13.57 -14.19 -8.98
C ASP A 68 14.75 -14.81 -8.21
N LEU A 69 14.44 -15.56 -7.16
CA LEU A 69 15.41 -16.23 -6.30
C LEU A 69 16.12 -17.41 -7.00
N GLU A 70 15.46 -18.09 -7.93
CA GLU A 70 16.02 -19.25 -8.63
C GLU A 70 17.03 -18.81 -9.69
N SER A 71 16.60 -17.90 -10.58
CA SER A 71 17.46 -17.43 -11.67
C SER A 71 18.45 -16.33 -11.24
N GLY A 72 18.24 -15.71 -10.08
CA GLY A 72 19.02 -14.55 -9.64
C GLY A 72 18.78 -13.29 -10.50
N ARG A 73 17.69 -13.27 -11.28
CA ARG A 73 17.37 -12.15 -12.17
C ARG A 73 17.23 -10.86 -11.37
N ALA A 74 17.89 -9.79 -11.82
CA ALA A 74 17.80 -8.49 -11.19
C ALA A 74 16.34 -8.02 -11.06
N MET A 75 16.07 -7.24 -10.01
CA MET A 75 14.74 -6.68 -9.75
C MET A 75 14.19 -5.91 -10.98
N THR A 76 12.88 -5.94 -11.19
CA THR A 76 12.23 -5.23 -12.30
C THR A 76 12.33 -3.72 -12.15
N ASP A 77 12.13 -2.99 -13.26
CA ASP A 77 12.07 -1.54 -13.28
C ASP A 77 10.66 -1.00 -13.00
N GLU A 78 10.43 0.30 -13.24
CA GLU A 78 9.15 0.97 -13.05
C GLU A 78 8.02 0.53 -13.99
N ARG A 79 8.28 -0.41 -14.91
CA ARG A 79 7.28 -1.05 -15.77
C ARG A 79 6.95 -2.48 -15.33
N GLY A 80 7.64 -2.99 -14.31
CA GLY A 80 7.31 -4.27 -13.68
C GLY A 80 5.90 -4.23 -13.09
N ARG A 81 5.05 -5.16 -13.53
CA ARG A 81 3.69 -5.28 -13.04
C ARG A 81 3.65 -5.98 -11.68
N PHE A 82 2.72 -5.56 -10.84
CA PHE A 82 2.42 -6.16 -9.56
C PHE A 82 0.94 -6.00 -9.19
N ARG A 83 0.48 -6.82 -8.25
CA ARG A 83 -0.88 -6.75 -7.71
C ARG A 83 -0.97 -5.54 -6.76
N LEU A 84 -1.91 -4.63 -7.03
CA LEU A 84 -2.13 -3.45 -6.19
C LEU A 84 -2.65 -3.81 -4.81
N ALA A 85 -3.33 -4.95 -4.69
CA ALA A 85 -4.03 -5.31 -3.47
C ALA A 85 -4.89 -4.11 -3.01
N SER A 86 -4.83 -3.76 -1.72
CA SER A 86 -5.64 -2.70 -1.12
C SER A 86 -5.46 -1.29 -1.71
N ASP A 87 -4.43 -1.00 -2.50
CA ASP A 87 -4.38 0.26 -3.28
C ASP A 87 -5.56 0.39 -4.26
N THR A 88 -6.15 -0.74 -4.66
CA THR A 88 -7.39 -0.80 -5.45
C THR A 88 -8.54 0.01 -4.81
N LYS A 89 -8.57 0.12 -3.47
CA LYS A 89 -9.61 0.87 -2.75
C LYS A 89 -9.64 2.34 -3.13
N ALA A 90 -8.50 2.94 -3.44
CA ALA A 90 -8.46 4.33 -3.89
C ALA A 90 -9.15 4.51 -5.26
N PHE A 91 -9.03 3.53 -6.16
CA PHE A 91 -9.74 3.53 -7.44
C PHE A 91 -11.25 3.36 -7.23
N THR A 92 -11.66 2.42 -6.40
CA THR A 92 -13.07 2.19 -6.04
C THR A 92 -13.69 3.42 -5.38
N ALA A 93 -13.01 4.04 -4.40
CA ALA A 93 -13.47 5.27 -3.76
C ALA A 93 -13.58 6.44 -4.74
N THR A 94 -12.64 6.54 -5.69
CA THR A 94 -12.70 7.54 -6.75
C THR A 94 -13.91 7.33 -7.66
N ALA A 95 -14.23 6.08 -8.02
CA ALA A 95 -15.41 5.74 -8.80
C ALA A 95 -16.72 6.08 -8.04
N VAL A 96 -16.78 5.77 -6.74
CA VAL A 96 -17.93 6.16 -5.89
C VAL A 96 -18.07 7.68 -5.85
N LEU A 97 -16.98 8.42 -5.66
CA LEU A 97 -17.04 9.89 -5.64
C LEU A 97 -17.34 10.53 -6.99
N ARG A 98 -17.03 9.86 -8.11
CA ARG A 98 -17.53 10.25 -9.44
C ARG A 98 -19.05 10.14 -9.50
N LEU A 99 -19.63 9.01 -9.08
CA LEU A 99 -21.09 8.84 -9.02
C LEU A 99 -21.75 9.87 -8.09
N VAL A 100 -21.12 10.21 -6.97
CA VAL A 100 -21.59 11.27 -6.07
C VAL A 100 -21.52 12.64 -6.75
N ALA A 101 -20.43 12.93 -7.47
CA ALA A 101 -20.29 14.18 -8.18
C ALA A 101 -21.30 14.34 -9.33
N ASP A 102 -21.68 13.23 -9.96
CA ASP A 102 -22.70 13.18 -11.00
C ASP A 102 -24.13 13.20 -10.44
N GLY A 103 -24.31 13.25 -9.11
CA GLY A 103 -25.61 13.26 -8.44
C GLY A 103 -26.37 11.93 -8.51
N ARG A 104 -25.68 10.84 -8.87
CA ARG A 104 -26.27 9.49 -9.00
C ARG A 104 -26.23 8.68 -7.71
N LEU A 105 -25.45 9.13 -6.73
CA LEU A 105 -25.26 8.49 -5.44
C LEU A 105 -25.08 9.53 -4.34
N GLY A 106 -25.73 9.35 -3.22
CA GLY A 106 -25.52 10.12 -2.00
C GLY A 106 -24.60 9.38 -1.03
N LEU A 107 -23.69 10.11 -0.37
CA LEU A 107 -22.87 9.53 0.69
C LEU A 107 -23.67 9.07 1.91
N GLY A 108 -24.83 9.68 2.14
CA GLY A 108 -25.76 9.29 3.21
C GLY A 108 -26.73 8.19 2.81
N ASP A 109 -26.70 7.72 1.57
CA ASP A 109 -27.63 6.71 1.09
C ASP A 109 -27.32 5.39 1.78
N ARG A 110 -28.37 4.64 2.10
CA ARG A 110 -28.23 3.30 2.70
C ARG A 110 -27.68 2.35 1.64
N ALA A 111 -26.65 1.59 2.00
CA ALA A 111 -26.09 0.56 1.13
C ALA A 111 -27.15 -0.48 0.74
N GLY A 112 -28.08 -0.79 1.65
CA GLY A 112 -29.22 -1.68 1.41
C GLY A 112 -30.18 -1.24 0.30
N SER A 113 -30.13 0.04 -0.13
CA SER A 113 -30.90 0.51 -1.30
C SER A 113 -30.32 0.02 -2.63
N TYR A 114 -29.09 -0.48 -2.63
CA TYR A 114 -28.38 -0.95 -3.82
C TYR A 114 -27.95 -2.41 -3.71
N VAL A 115 -27.73 -2.89 -2.47
CA VAL A 115 -27.26 -4.25 -2.19
C VAL A 115 -28.31 -4.98 -1.35
N PRO A 116 -29.12 -5.88 -1.95
CA PRO A 116 -30.25 -6.51 -1.27
C PRO A 116 -29.90 -7.24 0.03
N GLN A 117 -28.70 -7.84 0.13
CA GLN A 117 -28.22 -8.50 1.35
C GLN A 117 -28.09 -7.56 2.55
N LEU A 118 -28.11 -6.24 2.32
CA LEU A 118 -28.02 -5.20 3.35
C LEU A 118 -29.34 -4.41 3.50
N ALA A 119 -30.46 -4.89 2.96
CA ALA A 119 -31.74 -4.14 2.94
C ALA A 119 -32.18 -3.62 4.32
N ASP A 120 -31.96 -4.41 5.38
CA ASP A 120 -32.30 -4.06 6.76
C ASP A 120 -31.18 -3.33 7.51
N SER A 121 -30.00 -3.19 6.90
CA SER A 121 -28.83 -2.57 7.52
C SER A 121 -28.88 -1.03 7.44
N PRO A 122 -28.59 -0.30 8.53
CA PRO A 122 -28.53 1.17 8.50
C PRO A 122 -27.24 1.70 7.84
N LEU A 123 -26.35 0.82 7.37
CA LEU A 123 -25.06 1.18 6.80
C LEU A 123 -25.20 2.14 5.62
N THR A 124 -24.38 3.20 5.66
CA THR A 124 -24.32 4.22 4.61
C THR A 124 -23.09 4.06 3.74
N VAL A 125 -23.17 4.57 2.50
CA VAL A 125 -22.01 4.64 1.58
C VAL A 125 -20.80 5.32 2.24
N ARG A 126 -21.02 6.38 3.02
CA ARG A 126 -19.95 7.08 3.77
C ARG A 126 -19.26 6.17 4.78
N GLN A 127 -20.00 5.36 5.54
CA GLN A 127 -19.41 4.47 6.54
C GLN A 127 -18.57 3.37 5.88
N LEU A 128 -19.00 2.86 4.73
CA LEU A 128 -18.21 1.91 3.95
C LEU A 128 -16.89 2.53 3.48
N LEU A 129 -16.95 3.72 2.85
CA LEU A 129 -15.76 4.43 2.36
C LEU A 129 -14.73 4.70 3.47
N LYS A 130 -15.21 5.01 4.68
CA LYS A 130 -14.40 5.38 5.85
C LYS A 130 -13.94 4.20 6.71
N GLN A 131 -14.32 2.96 6.39
CA GLN A 131 -14.03 1.78 7.23
C GLN A 131 -14.63 1.91 8.66
N THR A 132 -15.84 2.46 8.77
CA THR A 132 -16.56 2.65 10.05
C THR A 132 -17.90 1.92 10.06
N SER A 133 -18.00 0.79 9.36
CA SER A 133 -19.23 0.00 9.26
C SER A 133 -19.39 -1.05 10.36
N GLY A 134 -18.28 -1.57 10.90
CA GLY A 134 -18.28 -2.75 11.75
C GLY A 134 -18.45 -4.07 11.00
N LEU A 135 -18.48 -4.07 9.66
CA LEU A 135 -18.62 -5.29 8.87
C LEU A 135 -17.43 -6.25 9.11
N PRO A 136 -17.68 -7.53 9.39
CA PRO A 136 -16.62 -8.54 9.50
C PRO A 136 -15.77 -8.64 8.22
N GLU A 137 -14.51 -9.06 8.36
CA GLU A 137 -13.55 -9.18 7.25
C GLU A 137 -13.76 -10.50 6.48
N TYR A 138 -14.30 -10.43 5.26
CA TYR A 138 -14.55 -11.62 4.45
C TYR A 138 -13.25 -12.31 4.01
N SER A 139 -12.14 -11.58 3.80
CA SER A 139 -10.93 -12.17 3.19
C SER A 139 -10.25 -13.20 4.09
N ALA A 140 -10.54 -13.18 5.40
CA ALA A 140 -10.10 -14.19 6.36
C ALA A 140 -10.96 -15.46 6.34
N LEU A 141 -12.13 -15.42 5.68
CA LEU A 141 -13.13 -16.48 5.67
C LEU A 141 -13.21 -17.23 4.33
N VAL A 142 -12.60 -16.69 3.27
CA VAL A 142 -12.70 -17.28 1.92
C VAL A 142 -11.87 -18.54 1.79
N ASP A 143 -12.40 -19.49 1.00
CA ASP A 143 -11.64 -20.63 0.49
C ASP A 143 -10.80 -20.19 -0.71
N TRP A 144 -9.49 -20.04 -0.50
CA TRP A 144 -8.54 -19.62 -1.54
C TRP A 144 -8.36 -20.65 -2.66
N THR A 145 -8.91 -21.86 -2.55
CA THR A 145 -8.87 -22.88 -3.62
C THR A 145 -10.05 -22.77 -4.59
N ARG A 146 -11.06 -21.95 -4.28
CA ARG A 146 -12.29 -21.88 -5.05
C ARG A 146 -12.68 -20.43 -5.33
N PRO A 147 -12.95 -20.06 -6.59
CA PRO A 147 -13.46 -18.74 -6.89
C PRO A 147 -14.85 -18.56 -6.26
N GLY A 148 -15.13 -17.36 -5.75
CA GLY A 148 -16.45 -16.99 -5.23
C GLY A 148 -16.96 -15.69 -5.84
N THR A 149 -18.24 -15.42 -5.65
CA THR A 149 -18.88 -14.16 -6.08
C THR A 149 -18.87 -13.11 -4.97
N PRO A 150 -19.05 -11.82 -5.30
CA PRO A 150 -19.24 -10.78 -4.29
C PRO A 150 -20.37 -11.10 -3.30
N GLU A 151 -21.49 -11.65 -3.78
CA GLU A 151 -22.64 -12.02 -2.96
C GLU A 151 -22.29 -13.14 -1.97
N GLU A 152 -21.53 -14.16 -2.42
CA GLU A 152 -21.09 -15.27 -1.57
C GLU A 152 -20.13 -14.77 -0.48
N TYR A 153 -19.18 -13.91 -0.83
CA TYR A 153 -18.24 -13.33 0.12
C TYR A 153 -18.91 -12.37 1.11
N LEU A 154 -19.89 -11.58 0.65
CA LEU A 154 -20.70 -10.77 1.54
C LEU A 154 -21.52 -11.65 2.49
N ALA A 155 -22.11 -12.75 2.00
CA ALA A 155 -22.83 -13.69 2.84
C ALA A 155 -21.94 -14.30 3.94
N LEU A 156 -20.69 -14.67 3.61
CA LEU A 156 -19.71 -15.14 4.59
C LEU A 156 -19.44 -14.10 5.69
N ALA A 157 -19.26 -12.83 5.31
CA ALA A 157 -19.05 -11.77 6.29
C ALA A 157 -20.29 -11.51 7.16
N LEU A 158 -21.49 -11.62 6.59
CA LEU A 158 -22.75 -11.40 7.31
C LEU A 158 -23.17 -12.57 8.21
N ASP A 159 -22.51 -13.72 8.12
CA ASP A 159 -22.71 -14.85 9.04
C ASP A 159 -22.07 -14.60 10.42
N ALA A 160 -21.18 -13.61 10.52
CA ALA A 160 -20.56 -13.18 11.77
C ALA A 160 -21.24 -11.92 12.35
N GLU A 161 -21.17 -11.76 13.67
CA GLU A 161 -21.65 -10.54 14.34
C GLU A 161 -20.81 -9.32 13.93
N PRO A 162 -21.41 -8.12 13.81
CA PRO A 162 -20.66 -6.89 13.59
C PRO A 162 -19.58 -6.68 14.66
N VAL A 163 -18.39 -6.28 14.22
CA VAL A 163 -17.23 -6.05 15.10
C VAL A 163 -17.48 -4.89 16.07
N PHE A 164 -18.28 -3.90 15.64
CA PHE A 164 -18.74 -2.77 16.44
C PHE A 164 -19.97 -2.14 15.78
N GLU A 165 -20.67 -1.29 16.53
CA GLU A 165 -21.84 -0.55 16.04
C GLU A 165 -21.46 0.44 14.92
N PRO A 166 -22.18 0.49 13.79
CA PRO A 166 -21.87 1.37 12.67
C PRO A 166 -21.63 2.83 13.07
N GLY A 167 -20.47 3.37 12.68
CA GLY A 167 -20.07 4.76 12.90
C GLY A 167 -19.52 5.06 14.30
N THR A 168 -19.46 4.08 15.21
CA THR A 168 -18.95 4.30 16.58
C THR A 168 -17.44 4.10 16.71
N ASP A 169 -16.82 3.33 15.81
CA ASP A 169 -15.38 3.13 15.75
C ASP A 169 -14.90 2.96 14.29
N TRP A 170 -13.61 2.70 14.14
CA TRP A 170 -12.95 2.37 12.89
C TRP A 170 -12.37 0.95 12.96
N GLY A 171 -12.58 0.18 11.91
CA GLY A 171 -11.97 -1.14 11.73
C GLY A 171 -11.87 -1.47 10.26
N TYR A 172 -10.66 -1.80 9.83
CA TYR A 172 -10.39 -2.14 8.45
C TYR A 172 -11.11 -3.43 8.05
N SER A 173 -11.88 -3.38 6.96
CA SER A 173 -12.53 -4.55 6.39
C SER A 173 -12.61 -4.42 4.88
N ASN A 174 -12.13 -5.43 4.15
CA ASN A 174 -12.26 -5.50 2.70
C ASN A 174 -13.73 -5.62 2.29
N THR A 175 -14.61 -6.13 3.18
CA THR A 175 -16.05 -6.24 2.96
C THR A 175 -16.67 -4.89 2.62
N ASN A 176 -16.18 -3.80 3.23
CA ASN A 176 -16.63 -2.45 2.91
C ASN A 176 -16.46 -2.10 1.43
N TYR A 177 -15.31 -2.45 0.85
CA TYR A 177 -14.98 -2.12 -0.53
C TYR A 177 -15.55 -3.12 -1.53
N LEU A 178 -15.76 -4.37 -1.10
CA LEU A 178 -16.57 -5.33 -1.85
C LEU A 178 -18.00 -4.81 -2.04
N VAL A 179 -18.65 -4.36 -0.95
CA VAL A 179 -20.00 -3.76 -1.01
C VAL A 179 -20.01 -2.51 -1.89
N LEU A 180 -19.00 -1.63 -1.78
CA LEU A 180 -18.90 -0.46 -2.67
C LEU A 180 -18.76 -0.85 -4.16
N GLY A 181 -18.11 -1.97 -4.47
CA GLY A 181 -18.11 -2.53 -5.82
C GLY A 181 -19.51 -2.85 -6.32
N MET A 182 -20.32 -3.54 -5.49
CA MET A 182 -21.71 -3.88 -5.80
C MET A 182 -22.59 -2.62 -5.94
N VAL A 183 -22.36 -1.60 -5.11
CA VAL A 183 -23.05 -0.29 -5.26
C VAL A 183 -22.70 0.35 -6.60
N ILE A 184 -21.43 0.33 -7.03
CA ILE A 184 -21.05 0.86 -8.34
C ILE A 184 -21.72 0.06 -9.46
N ASP A 185 -21.77 -1.28 -9.37
CA ASP A 185 -22.46 -2.12 -10.35
C ASP A 185 -23.90 -1.65 -10.55
N GLU A 186 -24.67 -1.60 -9.47
CA GLU A 186 -26.09 -1.24 -9.47
C GLU A 186 -26.31 0.19 -9.98
N VAL A 187 -25.59 1.15 -9.40
CA VAL A 187 -25.80 2.57 -9.74
C VAL A 187 -25.32 2.89 -11.15
N SER A 188 -24.22 2.28 -11.61
CA SER A 188 -23.63 2.58 -12.90
C SER A 188 -24.36 1.94 -14.08
N GLY A 189 -24.91 0.73 -13.88
CA GLY A 189 -25.58 -0.09 -14.91
C GLY A 189 -24.64 -0.73 -15.94
N VAL A 190 -23.31 -0.66 -15.76
CA VAL A 190 -22.32 -1.14 -16.75
C VAL A 190 -21.26 -2.09 -16.19
N GLY A 191 -21.32 -2.40 -14.90
CA GLY A 191 -20.30 -3.16 -14.19
C GLY A 191 -19.17 -2.26 -13.63
N PHE A 192 -18.71 -2.52 -12.40
CA PHE A 192 -17.77 -1.67 -11.67
C PHE A 192 -16.40 -1.66 -12.32
N ARG A 193 -15.95 -2.80 -12.84
CA ARG A 193 -14.69 -2.92 -13.59
C ARG A 193 -14.71 -2.03 -14.82
N THR A 194 -15.77 -2.13 -15.62
CA THR A 194 -16.03 -1.29 -16.80
C THR A 194 -16.13 0.19 -16.41
N TYR A 195 -16.80 0.50 -15.32
CA TYR A 195 -16.98 1.87 -14.86
C TYR A 195 -15.62 2.49 -14.45
N VAL A 196 -14.81 1.78 -13.67
CA VAL A 196 -13.45 2.18 -13.29
C VAL A 196 -12.55 2.34 -14.52
N GLU A 197 -12.59 1.40 -15.45
CA GLU A 197 -11.84 1.50 -16.72
C GLU A 197 -12.19 2.78 -17.49
N ARG A 198 -13.49 3.05 -17.67
CA ARG A 198 -13.97 4.18 -18.48
C ARG A 198 -13.74 5.53 -17.81
N THR A 199 -13.84 5.60 -16.49
CA THR A 199 -13.84 6.87 -15.75
C THR A 199 -12.51 7.21 -15.10
N ILE A 200 -11.61 6.23 -14.94
CA ILE A 200 -10.32 6.40 -14.27
C ILE A 200 -9.16 5.94 -15.16
N LEU A 201 -9.12 4.66 -15.58
CA LEU A 201 -7.94 4.12 -16.26
C LEU A 201 -7.71 4.78 -17.62
N ARG A 202 -8.73 4.78 -18.50
CA ARG A 202 -8.60 5.37 -19.84
C ARG A 202 -8.35 6.89 -19.81
N PRO A 203 -9.05 7.71 -19.00
CA PRO A 203 -8.78 9.15 -18.95
C PRO A 203 -7.39 9.54 -18.44
N LEU A 204 -6.74 8.65 -17.69
CA LEU A 204 -5.37 8.84 -17.22
C LEU A 204 -4.32 8.14 -18.09
N HIS A 205 -4.73 7.34 -19.08
CA HIS A 205 -3.84 6.50 -19.90
C HIS A 205 -3.04 5.50 -19.07
N LEU A 206 -3.71 4.81 -18.14
CA LEU A 206 -3.12 3.75 -17.31
C LEU A 206 -3.14 2.42 -18.08
N ASP A 207 -2.33 2.34 -19.14
CA ASP A 207 -2.39 1.27 -20.13
C ASP A 207 -1.81 -0.07 -19.62
N ASP A 208 -1.05 -0.05 -18.52
CA ASP A 208 -0.50 -1.23 -17.86
C ASP A 208 -1.30 -1.64 -16.60
N THR A 209 -2.42 -0.95 -16.35
CA THR A 209 -3.33 -1.22 -15.23
C THR A 209 -4.55 -1.99 -15.72
N TYR A 210 -4.82 -3.14 -15.12
CA TYR A 210 -5.90 -4.02 -15.57
C TYR A 210 -6.53 -4.84 -14.45
N TRP A 211 -7.75 -5.30 -14.71
CA TRP A 211 -8.40 -6.35 -13.94
C TRP A 211 -7.98 -7.71 -14.50
N PRO A 212 -7.44 -8.63 -13.68
CA PRO A 212 -7.29 -10.03 -14.07
C PRO A 212 -8.61 -10.58 -14.60
N ALA A 213 -8.56 -11.49 -15.58
CA ALA A 213 -9.74 -12.22 -16.03
C ALA A 213 -10.13 -13.30 -15.01
N PRO A 214 -11.40 -13.78 -15.01
CA PRO A 214 -11.77 -14.94 -14.23
C PRO A 214 -10.81 -16.12 -14.48
N GLY A 215 -10.24 -16.68 -13.41
CA GLY A 215 -9.26 -17.78 -13.47
C GLY A 215 -7.85 -17.39 -13.91
N GLU A 216 -7.56 -16.11 -14.15
CA GLU A 216 -6.20 -15.64 -14.43
C GLU A 216 -5.41 -15.48 -13.13
N LEU A 217 -4.50 -16.43 -12.88
CA LEU A 217 -3.65 -16.43 -11.68
C LEU A 217 -2.30 -15.75 -11.91
N ASP A 218 -1.82 -15.68 -13.14
CA ASP A 218 -0.51 -15.11 -13.47
C ASP A 218 -0.58 -13.58 -13.71
N LEU A 219 0.58 -12.93 -13.73
CA LEU A 219 0.76 -11.53 -14.11
C LEU A 219 1.17 -11.43 -15.60
N ARG A 220 0.44 -10.63 -16.37
CA ARG A 220 0.79 -10.39 -17.78
C ARG A 220 2.09 -9.59 -17.87
N GLY A 221 2.97 -9.86 -18.84
CA GLY A 221 4.12 -9.01 -19.13
C GLY A 221 5.26 -9.12 -18.11
N VAL A 222 6.15 -8.11 -18.04
CA VAL A 222 7.31 -8.14 -17.13
C VAL A 222 6.86 -7.98 -15.68
N HIS A 223 7.26 -8.90 -14.80
CA HIS A 223 6.98 -8.86 -13.37
C HIS A 223 8.05 -9.61 -12.56
N ALA A 224 8.05 -9.41 -11.25
CA ALA A 224 8.87 -10.18 -10.32
C ALA A 224 8.09 -11.37 -9.77
N ARG A 225 8.81 -12.43 -9.36
CA ARG A 225 8.25 -13.51 -8.54
C ARG A 225 7.99 -13.00 -7.13
N ASN A 226 6.92 -13.48 -6.50
CA ASN A 226 6.48 -13.04 -5.17
C ASN A 226 6.56 -14.22 -4.22
N TYR A 227 7.06 -14.00 -3.01
CA TYR A 227 7.38 -15.09 -2.10
C TYR A 227 6.70 -14.91 -0.77
N GLY A 228 5.92 -15.89 -0.33
CA GLY A 228 5.10 -15.79 0.87
C GLY A 228 4.49 -17.13 1.27
N VAL A 229 3.65 -17.11 2.30
CA VAL A 229 2.87 -18.27 2.71
C VAL A 229 1.55 -18.26 1.95
N HIS A 230 1.29 -19.27 1.14
CA HIS A 230 0.03 -19.35 0.38
C HIS A 230 -1.14 -19.66 1.33
N PRO A 231 -2.22 -18.86 1.37
CA PRO A 231 -3.32 -19.08 2.33
C PRO A 231 -4.03 -20.43 2.20
N ALA A 232 -4.10 -20.98 0.99
CA ALA A 232 -4.67 -22.33 0.79
C ALA A 232 -3.74 -23.47 1.23
N HIS A 233 -2.43 -23.21 1.32
CA HIS A 233 -1.40 -24.23 1.57
C HIS A 233 -0.36 -23.74 2.60
N PRO A 234 -0.80 -23.33 3.80
CA PRO A 234 0.09 -22.71 4.78
C PRO A 234 1.20 -23.65 5.28
N GLN A 235 0.98 -24.97 5.21
CA GLN A 235 1.94 -25.98 5.61
C GLN A 235 3.22 -26.02 4.75
N ASP A 236 3.18 -25.46 3.54
CA ASP A 236 4.32 -25.44 2.62
C ASP A 236 5.34 -24.35 3.01
N GLY A 237 4.99 -23.50 3.99
CA GLY A 237 5.82 -22.39 4.42
C GLY A 237 5.94 -21.33 3.34
N ARG A 238 7.11 -20.69 3.27
CA ARG A 238 7.36 -19.59 2.33
C ARG A 238 7.79 -20.15 0.97
N VAL A 239 6.95 -19.95 -0.03
CA VAL A 239 7.11 -20.44 -1.41
C VAL A 239 6.87 -19.32 -2.42
N ASP A 240 7.08 -19.59 -3.71
CA ASP A 240 6.60 -18.71 -4.77
C ASP A 240 5.06 -18.69 -4.78
N VAL A 241 4.49 -17.50 -4.63
CA VAL A 241 3.05 -17.20 -4.63
C VAL A 241 2.74 -16.09 -5.64
N THR A 242 3.49 -16.04 -6.74
CA THR A 242 3.21 -15.10 -7.85
C THR A 242 1.84 -15.36 -8.45
N GLU A 243 1.50 -16.64 -8.58
CA GLU A 243 0.19 -17.09 -9.04
C GLU A 243 -0.82 -17.01 -7.88
N LEU A 244 -1.72 -16.02 -7.95
CA LEU A 244 -2.75 -15.79 -6.94
C LEU A 244 -4.06 -15.36 -7.60
N PRO A 245 -5.22 -15.76 -7.03
CA PRO A 245 -6.51 -15.26 -7.48
C PRO A 245 -6.56 -13.74 -7.23
N GLY A 246 -6.79 -12.97 -8.29
CA GLY A 246 -6.94 -11.52 -8.21
C GLY A 246 -8.32 -11.02 -8.63
N TYR A 247 -9.02 -11.79 -9.48
CA TYR A 247 -10.33 -11.40 -9.99
C TYR A 247 -11.35 -11.26 -8.84
N GLU A 248 -11.36 -12.22 -7.93
CA GLU A 248 -12.34 -12.39 -6.86
C GLU A 248 -12.24 -11.30 -5.78
N PHE A 249 -11.05 -10.75 -5.55
CA PHE A 249 -10.87 -9.60 -4.64
C PHE A 249 -11.41 -8.28 -5.21
N GLY A 250 -11.67 -8.22 -6.53
CA GLY A 250 -12.48 -7.18 -7.16
C GLY A 250 -12.20 -5.76 -6.65
N ALA A 251 -13.27 -5.06 -6.26
CA ALA A 251 -13.20 -3.66 -5.82
C ALA A 251 -12.40 -3.42 -4.52
N SER A 252 -12.09 -4.46 -3.75
CA SER A 252 -11.30 -4.35 -2.52
C SER A 252 -9.79 -4.51 -2.77
N GLY A 253 -9.39 -5.27 -3.81
CA GLY A 253 -7.99 -5.65 -3.97
C GLY A 253 -7.52 -6.14 -5.35
N GLY A 254 -8.37 -6.14 -6.37
CA GLY A 254 -8.15 -6.94 -7.58
C GLY A 254 -7.31 -6.31 -8.69
N LEU A 255 -6.90 -5.05 -8.62
CA LEU A 255 -6.15 -4.44 -9.73
C LEU A 255 -4.71 -4.93 -9.80
N VAL A 256 -4.18 -5.03 -11.01
CA VAL A 256 -2.76 -5.12 -11.32
C VAL A 256 -2.34 -3.80 -11.95
N SER A 257 -1.13 -3.32 -11.65
CA SER A 257 -0.59 -2.07 -12.20
C SER A 257 0.93 -2.08 -12.22
N THR A 258 1.53 -0.93 -12.53
CA THR A 258 2.97 -0.66 -12.50
C THR A 258 3.25 0.56 -11.61
N PRO A 259 4.51 0.78 -11.18
CA PRO A 259 4.86 2.02 -10.48
C PRO A 259 4.55 3.30 -11.28
N VAL A 260 4.71 3.26 -12.60
CA VAL A 260 4.38 4.40 -13.49
C VAL A 260 2.90 4.72 -13.43
N ASP A 261 2.05 3.73 -13.62
CA ASP A 261 0.60 3.94 -13.66
C ASP A 261 0.03 4.30 -12.29
N LEU A 262 0.51 3.65 -11.22
CA LEU A 262 0.06 3.96 -9.86
C LEU A 262 0.44 5.39 -9.46
N ASN A 263 1.64 5.85 -9.81
CA ASN A 263 2.02 7.26 -9.60
C ASN A 263 1.14 8.21 -10.44
N ALA A 264 0.84 7.86 -11.70
CA ALA A 264 -0.04 8.66 -12.56
C ALA A 264 -1.47 8.73 -12.00
N PHE A 265 -1.98 7.65 -11.39
CA PHE A 265 -3.24 7.63 -10.67
C PHE A 265 -3.25 8.62 -9.49
N TRP A 266 -2.25 8.55 -8.60
CA TRP A 266 -2.14 9.47 -7.47
C TRP A 266 -2.03 10.93 -7.92
N ASP A 267 -1.27 11.18 -9.00
CA ASP A 267 -1.14 12.50 -9.59
C ASP A 267 -2.46 12.99 -10.21
N GLY A 268 -3.20 12.13 -10.87
CA GLY A 268 -4.51 12.44 -11.46
C GLY A 268 -5.60 12.69 -10.42
N LEU A 269 -5.63 11.88 -9.35
CA LEU A 269 -6.59 11.99 -8.26
C LEU A 269 -6.43 13.31 -7.52
N PHE A 270 -5.25 13.54 -6.95
CA PHE A 270 -4.98 14.73 -6.13
C PHE A 270 -4.64 15.98 -6.96
N GLY A 271 -4.37 15.81 -8.26
CA GLY A 271 -4.20 16.91 -9.22
C GLY A 271 -5.49 17.42 -9.83
N GLY A 272 -6.66 16.86 -9.47
CA GLY A 272 -7.96 17.34 -9.93
C GLY A 272 -8.35 16.91 -11.35
N ARG A 273 -7.70 15.89 -11.92
CA ARG A 273 -8.08 15.30 -13.22
C ARG A 273 -9.25 14.32 -13.09
N LEU A 274 -9.32 13.62 -11.96
CA LEU A 274 -10.31 12.56 -11.73
C LEU A 274 -11.53 12.99 -10.94
N LEU A 275 -11.51 14.09 -10.20
CA LEU A 275 -12.63 14.48 -9.35
C LEU A 275 -12.70 16.00 -9.29
N PRO A 276 -13.91 16.60 -9.18
CA PRO A 276 -14.02 18.01 -8.87
C PRO A 276 -13.37 18.27 -7.51
N GLY A 277 -12.75 19.45 -7.35
CA GLY A 277 -11.93 19.75 -6.16
C GLY A 277 -12.69 19.64 -4.83
N TRP A 278 -14.01 19.81 -4.82
CA TRP A 278 -14.81 19.59 -3.61
C TRP A 278 -14.90 18.12 -3.20
N ALA A 279 -14.93 17.19 -4.15
CA ALA A 279 -14.98 15.75 -3.87
C ALA A 279 -13.62 15.26 -3.34
N VAL A 280 -12.51 15.75 -3.89
CA VAL A 280 -11.16 15.51 -3.34
C VAL A 280 -11.05 16.08 -1.92
N ARG A 281 -11.59 17.28 -1.66
CA ARG A 281 -11.63 17.84 -0.30
C ARG A 281 -12.46 17.01 0.65
N LEU A 282 -13.55 16.42 0.18
CA LEU A 282 -14.39 15.55 0.99
C LEU A 282 -13.65 14.27 1.38
N MET A 283 -13.04 13.60 0.40
CA MET A 283 -12.16 12.43 0.57
C MET A 283 -11.02 12.67 1.57
N THR A 284 -10.50 13.89 1.67
CA THR A 284 -9.31 14.23 2.46
C THR A 284 -9.60 15.04 3.73
N ARG A 285 -10.85 15.43 3.99
CA ARG A 285 -11.23 16.17 5.21
C ARG A 285 -12.20 15.41 6.09
N ASP A 286 -13.13 14.64 5.51
CA ASP A 286 -13.96 13.75 6.30
C ASP A 286 -13.18 12.48 6.63
N THR A 287 -12.48 12.52 7.77
CA THR A 287 -11.49 11.53 8.13
C THR A 287 -11.70 10.97 9.53
N THR A 288 -11.27 9.74 9.75
CA THR A 288 -11.22 9.09 11.05
C THR A 288 -9.77 9.01 11.53
N ASP A 289 -9.54 9.21 12.83
CA ASP A 289 -8.20 9.02 13.42
C ASP A 289 -7.90 7.52 13.50
N ILE A 290 -6.75 7.13 12.95
CA ILE A 290 -6.29 5.73 12.88
C ILE A 290 -4.84 5.60 13.34
N GLY A 291 -4.27 6.66 13.91
CA GLY A 291 -2.86 6.70 14.25
C GLY A 291 -2.47 5.60 15.23
N GLY A 292 -1.49 4.77 14.86
CA GLY A 292 -1.03 3.65 15.68
C GLY A 292 -1.93 2.42 15.65
N ARG A 293 -2.86 2.33 14.69
CA ARG A 293 -3.68 1.15 14.41
C ARG A 293 -3.20 0.48 13.12
N ASP A 294 -3.22 -0.85 13.09
CA ASP A 294 -2.77 -1.67 11.95
C ASP A 294 -1.40 -1.23 11.40
N VAL A 295 -1.31 -0.99 10.10
CA VAL A 295 -0.10 -0.52 9.41
C VAL A 295 0.09 1.00 9.52
N TYR A 296 -0.82 1.74 10.14
CA TYR A 296 -0.82 3.20 10.09
C TYR A 296 -0.04 3.82 11.25
N PRO A 297 1.03 4.60 10.99
CA PRO A 297 1.82 5.22 12.04
C PRO A 297 1.02 6.29 12.78
N ALA A 298 1.50 6.68 13.98
CA ALA A 298 0.88 7.72 14.79
C ALA A 298 0.65 9.02 13.99
N GLY A 299 -0.51 9.65 14.19
CA GLY A 299 -0.93 10.85 13.46
C GLY A 299 -1.57 10.60 12.09
N SER A 300 -1.73 9.34 11.69
CA SER A 300 -2.43 8.98 10.45
C SER A 300 -3.94 9.15 10.57
N ARG A 301 -4.59 9.46 9.45
CA ARG A 301 -6.07 9.59 9.37
C ARG A 301 -6.60 8.91 8.13
N TYR A 302 -7.67 8.14 8.24
CA TYR A 302 -8.32 7.47 7.11
C TYR A 302 -9.40 8.36 6.51
N GLY A 303 -9.31 8.63 5.21
CA GLY A 303 -10.31 9.32 4.42
C GLY A 303 -11.21 8.33 3.67
N TYR A 304 -11.50 8.61 2.41
CA TYR A 304 -12.24 7.68 1.54
C TYR A 304 -11.27 6.90 0.66
N GLY A 305 -10.90 5.69 1.09
CA GLY A 305 -10.04 4.79 0.32
C GLY A 305 -8.58 5.25 0.24
N VAL A 306 -8.22 6.24 1.04
CA VAL A 306 -6.89 6.83 1.16
C VAL A 306 -6.65 7.24 2.61
N ALA A 307 -5.40 7.21 3.05
CA ALA A 307 -4.99 7.71 4.36
C ALA A 307 -4.00 8.87 4.22
N SER A 308 -4.07 9.83 5.14
CA SER A 308 -2.99 10.80 5.33
C SER A 308 -1.97 10.23 6.29
N ILE A 309 -0.71 10.22 5.89
CA ILE A 309 0.40 9.69 6.68
C ILE A 309 1.45 10.81 6.89
N PRO A 310 1.84 11.10 8.14
CA PRO A 310 2.84 12.14 8.43
C PRO A 310 4.20 11.86 7.81
N LEU A 311 4.85 12.91 7.31
CA LEU A 311 6.22 12.87 6.79
C LEU A 311 7.21 13.43 7.81
N SER A 312 8.40 12.84 7.88
CA SER A 312 9.50 13.25 8.77
C SER A 312 10.00 14.67 8.48
N CYS A 313 9.88 15.13 7.23
CA CYS A 313 10.19 16.49 6.80
C CYS A 313 9.01 17.47 6.93
N GLY A 314 7.95 17.09 7.63
CA GLY A 314 6.76 17.88 7.89
C GLY A 314 5.72 17.84 6.77
N GLY A 315 4.45 17.99 7.13
CA GLY A 315 3.32 17.75 6.24
C GLY A 315 2.95 16.27 6.17
N VAL A 316 2.08 15.92 5.21
CA VAL A 316 1.59 14.55 5.02
C VAL A 316 1.71 14.15 3.55
N TYR A 317 1.70 12.85 3.29
CA TYR A 317 1.28 12.32 2.00
C TYR A 317 -0.09 11.66 2.11
N TRP A 318 -0.80 11.67 0.98
CA TRP A 318 -2.05 10.94 0.81
C TRP A 318 -1.80 9.77 -0.13
N GLY A 319 -2.20 8.59 0.30
CA GLY A 319 -2.07 7.37 -0.49
C GLY A 319 -2.78 6.22 0.18
N HIS A 320 -2.42 5.01 -0.20
CA HIS A 320 -2.82 3.79 0.46
C HIS A 320 -1.64 2.80 0.37
N GLY A 321 -1.76 1.68 1.08
CA GLY A 321 -0.86 0.53 0.90
C GLY A 321 -1.62 -0.66 0.34
N GLY A 322 -0.89 -1.66 -0.12
CA GLY A 322 -1.44 -2.90 -0.64
C GLY A 322 -0.68 -4.08 -0.10
N ASP A 323 -1.38 -5.06 0.46
CA ASP A 323 -0.76 -6.27 1.00
C ASP A 323 -1.47 -7.52 0.49
N LEU A 324 -0.68 -8.45 -0.03
CA LEU A 324 -1.10 -9.79 -0.42
C LEU A 324 -0.04 -10.80 0.04
N PRO A 325 -0.39 -12.10 0.09
CA PRO A 325 0.62 -13.14 0.22
C PRO A 325 1.70 -12.93 -0.83
N GLY A 326 2.93 -12.65 -0.40
CA GLY A 326 4.08 -12.48 -1.29
C GLY A 326 4.37 -11.09 -1.82
N GLY A 327 3.62 -10.05 -1.42
CA GLY A 327 4.02 -8.69 -1.78
C GLY A 327 3.36 -7.59 -0.97
N SER A 328 4.07 -6.48 -0.84
CA SER A 328 3.54 -5.24 -0.26
C SER A 328 3.83 -4.05 -1.17
N VAL A 329 2.87 -3.13 -1.20
CA VAL A 329 2.92 -1.86 -1.93
C VAL A 329 2.71 -0.75 -0.92
N GLY A 330 3.49 0.32 -1.05
CA GLY A 330 3.26 1.54 -0.31
C GLY A 330 3.57 2.75 -1.16
N GLY A 331 2.93 3.87 -0.87
CA GLY A 331 3.18 5.09 -1.62
C GLY A 331 1.99 6.02 -1.63
N GLY A 332 2.08 7.01 -2.51
CA GLY A 332 1.09 8.07 -2.63
C GLY A 332 1.74 9.39 -2.99
N ARG A 333 0.94 10.46 -2.88
CA ARG A 333 1.34 11.83 -3.21
C ARG A 333 1.49 12.71 -1.97
N ALA A 334 2.65 13.30 -1.83
CA ALA A 334 2.93 14.30 -0.80
C ALA A 334 2.20 15.63 -1.07
N THR A 335 1.66 16.19 0.01
CA THR A 335 1.18 17.58 0.02
C THR A 335 2.35 18.58 -0.17
N GLY A 336 2.03 19.79 -0.63
CA GLY A 336 3.05 20.84 -0.80
C GLY A 336 4.01 20.64 -1.98
N GLY A 337 3.64 19.84 -2.99
CA GLY A 337 4.40 19.71 -4.24
C GLY A 337 5.63 18.81 -4.17
N ARG A 338 5.79 18.04 -3.09
CA ARG A 338 6.96 17.15 -2.88
C ARG A 338 6.95 15.86 -3.70
N GLY A 339 5.85 15.56 -4.38
CA GLY A 339 5.81 14.51 -5.38
C GLY A 339 5.00 13.30 -5.03
N THR A 340 5.25 12.24 -5.80
CA THR A 340 4.55 10.97 -5.74
C THR A 340 5.58 9.86 -5.77
N VAL A 341 5.36 8.80 -5.00
CA VAL A 341 6.23 7.64 -4.97
C VAL A 341 5.40 6.37 -4.90
N THR A 342 5.93 5.31 -5.51
CA THR A 342 5.49 3.93 -5.31
C THR A 342 6.69 3.11 -4.83
N VAL A 343 6.48 2.28 -3.81
CA VAL A 343 7.42 1.31 -3.27
C VAL A 343 6.76 -0.06 -3.33
N TYR A 344 7.51 -1.07 -3.77
CA TYR A 344 7.02 -2.43 -3.93
C TYR A 344 8.04 -3.44 -3.39
N THR A 345 7.58 -4.45 -2.66
CA THR A 345 8.38 -5.57 -2.15
C THR A 345 7.82 -6.91 -2.64
N THR A 346 8.71 -7.85 -2.98
CA THR A 346 8.34 -9.20 -3.45
C THR A 346 8.15 -10.22 -2.32
N THR A 347 7.79 -9.71 -1.15
CA THR A 347 7.25 -10.45 0.00
C THR A 347 6.40 -9.48 0.80
N TRP A 348 5.54 -10.02 1.65
CA TRP A 348 4.78 -9.25 2.61
C TRP A 348 5.71 -8.47 3.56
N ALA A 349 5.47 -7.17 3.68
CA ALA A 349 6.26 -6.22 4.47
C ALA A 349 5.34 -5.26 5.27
N ALA A 350 4.30 -5.82 5.90
CA ALA A 350 3.29 -5.06 6.63
C ALA A 350 3.40 -5.15 8.16
N GLU A 351 4.50 -5.70 8.69
CA GLU A 351 4.75 -5.76 10.13
C GLU A 351 6.22 -5.54 10.50
N GLY A 352 6.45 -5.21 11.78
CA GLY A 352 7.78 -5.13 12.38
C GLY A 352 8.75 -4.24 11.61
N ASP A 353 9.98 -4.73 11.44
CA ASP A 353 11.06 -4.00 10.80
C ASP A 353 10.80 -3.77 9.31
N SER A 354 10.22 -4.76 8.62
CA SER A 354 9.89 -4.67 7.20
C SER A 354 8.91 -3.54 6.89
N LEU A 355 7.85 -3.37 7.70
CA LEU A 355 6.93 -2.25 7.58
C LEU A 355 7.65 -0.91 7.80
N ARG A 356 8.50 -0.82 8.83
CA ARG A 356 9.25 0.43 9.09
C ARG A 356 10.18 0.79 7.94
N HIS A 357 10.85 -0.18 7.31
CA HIS A 357 11.75 0.09 6.20
C HIS A 357 10.98 0.38 4.90
N LEU A 358 9.84 -0.26 4.65
CA LEU A 358 8.94 0.08 3.53
C LEU A 358 8.43 1.52 3.68
N GLN A 359 7.86 1.87 4.84
CA GLN A 359 7.38 3.23 5.13
C GLN A 359 8.52 4.25 5.14
N GLY A 360 9.68 3.86 5.67
CA GLY A 360 10.90 4.68 5.65
C GLY A 360 11.40 4.94 4.23
N THR A 361 11.18 4.02 3.28
CA THR A 361 11.48 4.23 1.86
C THR A 361 10.56 5.28 1.25
N VAL A 362 9.25 5.19 1.52
CA VAL A 362 8.24 6.18 1.07
C VAL A 362 8.58 7.56 1.63
N ASP A 363 8.81 7.66 2.94
CA ASP A 363 9.16 8.91 3.61
C ASP A 363 10.45 9.51 3.04
N ALA A 364 11.51 8.71 2.91
CA ALA A 364 12.79 9.17 2.37
C ALA A 364 12.68 9.69 0.93
N ALA A 365 11.85 9.05 0.11
CA ALA A 365 11.63 9.47 -1.28
C ALA A 365 10.86 10.79 -1.35
N LEU A 366 9.77 10.94 -0.59
CA LEU A 366 8.96 12.15 -0.57
C LEU A 366 9.63 13.33 0.15
N CYS A 367 10.57 13.05 1.05
CA CYS A 367 11.38 14.06 1.73
C CYS A 367 12.70 14.38 1.02
N ALA A 368 13.05 13.66 -0.06
CA ALA A 368 14.21 13.99 -0.87
C ALA A 368 14.03 15.37 -1.51
N LYS A 369 15.04 16.25 -1.37
CA LYS A 369 15.01 17.56 -2.04
C LYS A 369 14.98 17.33 -3.55
N ARG A 370 13.89 17.74 -4.21
CA ARG A 370 13.80 17.80 -5.67
C ARG A 370 14.85 18.80 -6.16
N ARG A 371 15.86 18.30 -6.89
CA ARG A 371 16.86 19.14 -7.57
C ARG A 371 16.24 19.82 -8.78
#